data_AF-A0A246Q051-F1
#
_entry.id   AF-A0A246Q051-F1
#
_cell.length_a   1.000
_cell.length_b   1.000
_cell.length_c   1.000
_cell.angle_alpha   90.00
_cell.angle_beta   90.00
_cell.angle_gamma   90.00
#
_symmetry.space_group_name_H-M   'P 1'
#
loop_
_entity.id
_entity.type
_entity.pdbx_description
1 polymer ?
#
loop_
_entity_poly.entity_id
_entity_poly.type
_entity_poly.pdbx_seq_one_letter_code
_entity_poly.pdbx_strand_id
1 'polypeptide(L)'
;MLARFAGARINAYSRQDYDEAQMPDRAIKDDDKVQVLALEGRVTRIGYFIDGVKSALEVYRNYEAALKQGGFETLFTCKNDAQCGEAFQPYVLNSGKVRIRGEGDATIGGNYYAVLAKKAAPAGDVYVFLDIMHDDVNQITPVFQQVVEVLPMTRGQVKAP
;
A
#
# COMPACT_ATOMS: atom_id res chain seq x y z
N MET A 1 0.60 -8.21 11.12
CA MET A 1 0.43 -8.59 9.70
C MET A 1 -1.05 -8.62 9.37
N LEU A 2 -1.46 -8.05 8.23
CA LEU A 2 -2.87 -8.01 7.78
C LEU A 2 -3.12 -9.16 6.79
N ALA A 3 -4.20 -9.91 7.00
CA ALA A 3 -4.58 -11.01 6.11
C ALA A 3 -5.15 -10.49 4.78
N ARG A 4 -5.03 -11.29 3.73
CA ARG A 4 -5.65 -10.99 2.42
C ARG A 4 -7.16 -11.20 2.45
N PHE A 5 -7.87 -10.51 1.56
CA PHE A 5 -9.30 -10.75 1.32
C PHE A 5 -9.57 -12.22 0.94
N ALA A 6 -10.71 -12.75 1.38
CA ALA A 6 -11.06 -14.16 1.10
C ALA A 6 -11.20 -14.41 -0.41
N GLY A 7 -10.50 -15.43 -0.91
CA GLY A 7 -10.45 -15.74 -2.35
C GLY A 7 -9.41 -14.94 -3.15
N ALA A 8 -8.73 -13.96 -2.53
CA ALA A 8 -7.65 -13.23 -3.19
C ALA A 8 -6.45 -14.15 -3.48
N ARG A 9 -5.85 -14.01 -4.67
CA ARG A 9 -4.58 -14.65 -5.04
C ARG A 9 -3.47 -13.61 -5.13
N ILE A 10 -2.27 -14.02 -4.75
CA ILE A 10 -1.06 -13.20 -4.89
C ILE A 10 -0.64 -13.25 -6.36
N ASN A 11 -0.49 -12.08 -7.00
CA ASN A 11 0.12 -11.95 -8.34
C ASN A 11 1.53 -11.34 -8.30
N ALA A 12 1.88 -10.64 -7.23
CA ALA A 12 3.21 -10.07 -7.01
C ALA A 12 3.56 -10.11 -5.53
N TYR A 13 4.82 -10.38 -5.23
CA TYR A 13 5.32 -10.41 -3.86
C TYR A 13 6.80 -10.05 -3.84
N SER A 14 7.16 -9.11 -2.97
CA SER A 14 8.54 -8.80 -2.65
C SER A 14 8.69 -8.49 -1.16
N ARG A 15 9.84 -8.84 -0.62
CA ARG A 15 10.20 -8.59 0.77
C ARG A 15 11.68 -8.27 0.85
N GLN A 16 11.99 -7.16 1.50
CA GLN A 16 13.35 -6.76 1.86
C GLN A 16 13.45 -6.63 3.36
N ASP A 17 14.50 -7.21 3.96
CA ASP A 17 14.69 -7.16 5.41
C ASP A 17 15.04 -5.76 5.93
N TYR A 18 15.60 -4.91 5.05
CA TYR A 18 15.79 -3.49 5.29
C TYR A 18 15.77 -2.72 3.96
N ASP A 19 14.85 -1.79 3.79
CA ASP A 19 14.70 -0.95 2.60
C ASP A 19 13.99 0.37 2.97
N GLU A 20 14.02 1.33 2.05
CA GLU A 20 13.20 2.54 2.11
C GLU A 20 11.80 2.28 1.53
N ALA A 21 10.79 2.95 2.09
CA ALA A 21 9.44 2.94 1.56
C ALA A 21 8.78 4.30 1.69
N GLN A 22 8.04 4.70 0.66
CA GLN A 22 7.16 5.86 0.69
C GLN A 22 5.72 5.41 0.95
N MET A 23 5.06 6.04 1.92
CA MET A 23 3.69 5.77 2.34
C MET A 23 2.83 7.02 2.07
N PRO A 24 1.94 6.99 1.06
CA PRO A 24 1.01 8.09 0.82
C PRO A 24 0.11 8.34 2.04
N ASP A 25 0.31 9.49 2.68
CA ASP A 25 -0.36 9.91 3.93
C ASP A 25 -1.25 11.14 3.73
N ARG A 26 -1.42 11.58 2.48
CA ARG A 26 -2.21 12.74 2.06
C ARG A 26 -2.56 12.66 0.58
N ALA A 27 -3.44 13.54 0.13
CA ALA A 27 -3.74 13.71 -1.29
C ALA A 27 -2.52 14.24 -2.06
N ILE A 28 -2.32 13.75 -3.29
CA ILE A 28 -1.26 14.15 -4.20
C ILE A 28 -1.92 14.77 -5.43
N LYS A 29 -1.99 16.10 -5.46
CA LYS A 29 -2.68 16.84 -6.52
C LYS A 29 -1.82 17.12 -7.74
N ASP A 30 -0.51 17.18 -7.53
CA ASP A 30 0.51 17.60 -8.49
C ASP A 30 1.79 16.79 -8.23
N ASP A 31 2.56 16.49 -9.26
CA ASP A 31 3.75 15.64 -9.22
C ASP A 31 5.06 16.41 -8.95
N ASP A 32 5.07 17.75 -9.01
CA ASP A 32 6.28 18.57 -8.85
C ASP A 32 6.89 18.47 -7.44
N LYS A 33 6.06 18.29 -6.40
CA LYS A 33 6.50 18.21 -4.99
C LYS A 33 5.65 17.25 -4.17
N VAL A 34 5.74 15.97 -4.50
CA VAL A 34 5.05 14.91 -3.76
C VAL A 34 5.59 14.82 -2.33
N GLN A 35 4.71 15.03 -1.35
CA GLN A 35 4.99 14.82 0.07
C GLN A 35 4.28 13.57 0.55
N VAL A 36 5.05 12.69 1.18
CA VAL A 36 4.60 11.40 1.71
C VAL A 36 5.37 11.07 2.98
N LEU A 37 4.85 10.15 3.78
CA LEU A 37 5.57 9.60 4.91
C LEU A 37 6.67 8.66 4.40
N ALA A 38 7.94 9.04 4.61
CA ALA A 38 9.09 8.19 4.33
C ALA A 38 9.42 7.34 5.56
N LEU A 39 9.61 6.03 5.35
CA LEU A 39 9.95 5.06 6.39
C LEU A 39 11.11 4.18 5.94
N GLU A 40 11.86 3.68 6.92
CA GLU A 40 12.86 2.64 6.75
C GLU A 40 12.53 1.45 7.65
N GLY A 41 12.88 0.25 7.19
CA GLY A 41 12.73 -0.96 7.97
C GLY A 41 12.50 -2.16 7.06
N ARG A 42 11.86 -3.19 7.58
CA ARG A 42 11.48 -4.33 6.75
C ARG A 42 10.27 -3.94 5.90
N VAL A 43 10.42 -4.04 4.58
CA VAL A 43 9.38 -3.70 3.62
C VAL A 43 8.86 -4.96 2.95
N THR A 44 7.53 -5.16 3.00
CA THR A 44 6.84 -6.23 2.28
C THR A 44 5.80 -5.61 1.36
N ARG A 45 5.85 -5.92 0.06
CA ARG A 45 4.90 -5.45 -0.94
C ARG A 45 4.21 -6.65 -1.56
N ILE A 46 2.89 -6.59 -1.63
CA ILE A 46 2.07 -7.70 -2.12
C ILE A 46 1.01 -7.15 -3.06
N GLY A 47 0.95 -7.70 -4.26
CA GLY A 47 -0.17 -7.53 -5.17
C GLY A 47 -1.15 -8.70 -5.01
N TYR A 48 -2.43 -8.38 -4.92
CA TYR A 48 -3.51 -9.34 -5.00
C TYR A 48 -4.43 -9.02 -6.15
N PHE A 49 -5.07 -10.06 -6.68
CA PHE A 49 -6.30 -9.94 -7.46
C PHE A 49 -7.40 -10.76 -6.81
N ILE A 50 -8.61 -10.24 -6.90
CA ILE A 50 -9.84 -10.90 -6.48
C ILE A 50 -10.70 -11.03 -7.73
N ASP A 51 -10.98 -12.28 -8.11
CA ASP A 51 -11.78 -12.58 -9.30
C ASP A 51 -13.25 -12.19 -9.10
N GLY A 52 -13.89 -11.74 -10.17
CA GLY A 52 -15.33 -11.51 -10.24
C GLY A 52 -15.77 -10.10 -9.82
N VAL A 53 -17.09 -9.94 -9.66
CA VAL A 53 -17.76 -8.63 -9.48
C VAL A 53 -17.65 -8.04 -8.07
N LYS A 54 -16.55 -8.30 -7.35
CA LYS A 54 -16.31 -7.63 -6.08
C LYS A 54 -16.06 -6.15 -6.35
N SER A 55 -16.75 -5.30 -5.62
CA SER A 55 -16.52 -3.85 -5.74
C SER A 55 -15.31 -3.46 -4.91
N ALA A 56 -14.56 -2.45 -5.36
CA ALA A 56 -13.48 -1.87 -4.54
C ALA A 56 -14.00 -1.39 -3.17
N LEU A 57 -15.26 -0.94 -3.09
CA LEU A 57 -15.90 -0.56 -1.82
C LEU A 57 -16.08 -1.73 -0.87
N GLU A 58 -16.57 -2.89 -1.34
CA GLU A 58 -16.73 -4.09 -0.53
C GLU A 58 -15.39 -4.53 0.05
N VAL A 59 -14.36 -4.59 -0.79
CA VAL A 59 -13.01 -5.00 -0.40
C VAL A 59 -12.41 -3.99 0.58
N TYR A 60 -12.54 -2.69 0.32
CA TYR A 60 -12.11 -1.62 1.23
C TYR A 60 -12.76 -1.72 2.61
N ARG A 61 -14.08 -1.88 2.69
CA ARG A 61 -14.77 -1.97 4.00
C ARG A 61 -14.37 -3.20 4.81
N ASN A 62 -14.05 -4.30 4.14
CA ASN A 62 -13.51 -5.49 4.83
C ASN A 62 -12.10 -5.24 5.38
N TYR A 63 -11.23 -4.61 4.60
CA TYR A 63 -9.89 -4.23 5.07
C TYR A 63 -9.94 -3.19 6.19
N GLU A 64 -10.81 -2.18 6.10
CA GLU A 64 -11.03 -1.18 7.15
C GLU A 64 -11.47 -1.85 8.47
N ALA A 65 -12.44 -2.77 8.40
CA ALA A 65 -12.88 -3.53 9.56
C ALA A 65 -11.76 -4.38 10.17
N ALA A 66 -10.97 -5.08 9.33
CA ALA A 66 -9.86 -5.90 9.77
C ALA A 66 -8.72 -5.08 10.39
N LEU A 67 -8.39 -3.91 9.82
CA LEU A 67 -7.43 -2.97 10.38
C LEU A 67 -7.86 -2.50 11.78
N LYS A 68 -9.12 -2.08 11.91
CA LYS A 68 -9.69 -1.65 13.20
C LYS A 68 -9.67 -2.76 14.24
N GLN A 69 -10.12 -3.96 13.89
CA GLN A 69 -10.07 -5.13 14.78
C GLN A 69 -8.63 -5.52 15.16
N GLY A 70 -7.68 -5.31 14.24
CA GLY A 70 -6.25 -5.53 14.46
C GLY A 70 -5.58 -4.49 15.35
N GLY A 71 -6.30 -3.45 15.79
CA GLY A 71 -5.76 -2.37 16.61
C GLY A 71 -4.91 -1.37 15.82
N PHE A 72 -5.14 -1.25 14.51
CA PHE A 72 -4.53 -0.19 13.71
C PHE A 72 -5.34 1.11 13.83
N GLU A 73 -4.64 2.23 13.91
CA GLU A 73 -5.15 3.58 13.75
C GLU A 73 -5.05 3.99 12.27
N THR A 74 -6.16 4.47 11.70
CA THR A 74 -6.15 5.02 10.34
C THR A 74 -5.53 6.41 10.34
N LEU A 75 -4.44 6.58 9.59
CA LEU A 75 -3.74 7.87 9.45
C LEU A 75 -4.23 8.65 8.24
N PHE A 76 -4.60 7.95 7.16
CA PHE A 76 -5.09 8.57 5.93
C PHE A 76 -6.05 7.64 5.20
N THR A 77 -7.06 8.23 4.57
CA THR A 77 -7.90 7.54 3.60
C THR A 77 -8.40 8.51 2.56
N CYS A 78 -8.57 8.03 1.33
CA CYS A 78 -9.16 8.80 0.26
C CYS A 78 -9.85 7.87 -0.74
N LYS A 79 -10.80 8.42 -1.49
CA LYS A 79 -11.52 7.76 -2.58
C LYS A 79 -11.40 8.56 -3.86
N ASN A 80 -10.95 7.89 -4.92
CA ASN A 80 -10.82 8.43 -6.28
C ASN A 80 -10.00 9.73 -6.35
N ASP A 81 -9.80 10.26 -7.55
CA ASP A 81 -8.99 11.48 -7.74
C ASP A 81 -9.59 12.71 -7.06
N ALA A 82 -10.93 12.73 -6.88
CA ALA A 82 -11.62 13.82 -6.18
C ALA A 82 -11.16 14.01 -4.72
N GLN A 83 -10.71 12.94 -4.04
CA GLN A 83 -10.18 13.02 -2.67
C GLN A 83 -8.68 12.75 -2.60
N CYS A 84 -8.17 11.87 -3.46
CA CYS A 84 -6.76 11.48 -3.47
C CYS A 84 -5.88 12.44 -4.27
N GLY A 85 -6.44 13.20 -5.21
CA GLY A 85 -5.69 14.06 -6.14
C GLY A 85 -5.25 13.31 -7.41
N GLU A 86 -5.17 14.04 -8.52
CA GLU A 86 -4.95 13.48 -9.87
C GLU A 86 -3.58 12.81 -10.03
N ALA A 87 -2.57 13.26 -9.28
CA ALA A 87 -1.23 12.68 -9.32
C ALA A 87 -1.04 11.49 -8.37
N PHE A 88 -2.06 11.10 -7.58
CA PHE A 88 -1.96 10.02 -6.60
C PHE A 88 -1.72 8.64 -7.22
N GLN A 89 -2.61 8.20 -8.10
CA GLN A 89 -2.50 6.89 -8.77
C GLN A 89 -1.21 6.78 -9.61
N PRO A 90 -0.86 7.77 -10.46
CA PRO A 90 0.42 7.78 -11.16
C PRO A 90 1.62 7.63 -10.22
N TYR A 91 1.62 8.35 -9.08
CA TYR A 91 2.69 8.26 -8.11
C TYR A 91 2.77 6.89 -7.43
N VAL A 92 1.64 6.34 -6.96
CA VAL A 92 1.60 5.03 -6.29
C VAL A 92 2.08 3.92 -7.23
N LEU A 93 1.61 3.92 -8.47
CA LEU A 93 1.83 2.81 -9.41
C LEU A 93 3.15 2.92 -10.17
N ASN A 94 3.65 4.13 -10.46
CA ASN A 94 4.75 4.33 -11.41
C ASN A 94 6.01 4.96 -10.81
N SER A 95 5.98 5.51 -9.59
CA SER A 95 7.17 6.14 -8.98
C SER A 95 8.31 5.16 -8.71
N GLY A 96 8.01 3.86 -8.57
CA GLY A 96 8.96 2.85 -8.10
C GLY A 96 9.29 2.97 -6.60
N LYS A 97 8.66 3.90 -5.87
CA LYS A 97 8.93 4.19 -4.45
C LYS A 97 7.85 3.65 -3.50
N VAL A 98 6.63 3.51 -4.00
CA VAL A 98 5.51 2.88 -3.29
C VAL A 98 5.34 1.46 -3.79
N ARG A 99 4.96 1.29 -5.06
CA ARG A 99 4.92 0.01 -5.75
C ARG A 99 6.21 -0.25 -6.52
N ILE A 100 6.60 -1.52 -6.66
CA ILE A 100 7.66 -1.91 -7.60
C ILE A 100 7.11 -1.82 -9.02
N ARG A 101 7.81 -1.10 -9.89
CA ARG A 101 7.38 -0.86 -11.26
C ARG A 101 7.29 -2.18 -12.04
N GLY A 102 6.17 -2.41 -12.71
CA GLY A 102 5.94 -3.61 -13.51
C GLY A 102 5.54 -4.85 -12.70
N GLU A 103 5.40 -4.76 -11.38
CA GLU A 103 4.89 -5.85 -10.54
C GLU A 103 3.40 -5.71 -10.25
N GLY A 104 2.64 -6.75 -10.57
CA GLY A 104 1.21 -6.89 -10.25
C GLY A 104 0.26 -6.08 -11.15
N ASP A 105 -1.01 -6.45 -11.14
CA ASP A 105 -2.05 -5.77 -11.92
C ASP A 105 -2.44 -4.43 -11.29
N ALA A 106 -2.65 -3.42 -12.12
CA ALA A 106 -3.11 -2.11 -11.68
C ALA A 106 -4.02 -1.47 -12.72
N THR A 107 -4.94 -0.66 -12.23
CA THR A 107 -5.82 0.16 -13.06
C THR A 107 -5.62 1.60 -12.64
N ILE A 108 -5.23 2.45 -13.58
CA ILE A 108 -5.01 3.88 -13.31
C ILE A 108 -6.34 4.61 -13.46
N GLY A 109 -6.70 5.40 -12.44
CA GLY A 109 -7.92 6.20 -12.41
C GLY A 109 -9.17 5.38 -12.10
N GLY A 110 -10.33 6.04 -12.13
CA GLY A 110 -11.62 5.39 -11.87
C GLY A 110 -11.94 5.22 -10.39
N ASN A 111 -12.57 4.09 -10.05
CA ASN A 111 -13.02 3.81 -8.68
C ASN A 111 -11.94 3.10 -7.87
N TYR A 112 -11.34 3.79 -6.92
CA TYR A 112 -10.35 3.23 -6.02
C TYR A 112 -10.44 3.83 -4.61
N TYR A 113 -9.94 3.07 -3.64
CA TYR A 113 -9.83 3.47 -2.24
C TYR A 113 -8.40 3.25 -1.77
N ALA A 114 -7.82 4.27 -1.13
CA ALA A 114 -6.54 4.14 -0.45
C ALA A 114 -6.72 4.26 1.07
N VAL A 115 -5.90 3.53 1.82
CA VAL A 115 -5.80 3.67 3.27
C VAL A 115 -4.37 3.49 3.74
N LEU A 116 -3.92 4.39 4.61
CA LEU A 116 -2.72 4.23 5.41
C LEU A 116 -3.14 4.04 6.86
N ALA A 117 -2.65 2.99 7.49
CA ALA A 117 -2.92 2.70 8.89
C ALA A 117 -1.64 2.31 9.64
N LYS A 118 -1.60 2.59 10.93
CA LYS A 118 -0.45 2.39 11.81
C LYS A 118 -0.86 1.58 13.03
N LYS A 119 0.04 0.73 13.50
CA LYS A 119 -0.07 0.07 14.81
C LYS A 119 1.26 0.14 15.53
N ALA A 120 1.25 0.61 16.78
CA ALA A 120 2.42 0.54 17.64
C ALA A 120 2.74 -0.92 18.00
N ALA A 121 4.01 -1.29 18.00
CA ALA A 121 4.47 -2.58 18.48
C ALA A 121 5.79 -2.45 19.26
N PRO A 122 6.11 -3.40 20.17
CA PRO A 122 7.30 -3.31 21.02
C PRO A 122 8.63 -3.20 20.26
N ALA A 123 8.71 -3.83 19.08
CA ALA A 123 9.91 -3.80 18.24
C ALA A 123 10.01 -2.55 17.34
N GLY A 124 8.94 -1.75 17.27
CA GLY A 124 8.79 -0.62 16.37
C GLY A 124 7.40 -0.58 15.72
N ASP A 125 7.01 0.59 15.22
CA ASP A 125 5.70 0.78 14.61
C ASP A 125 5.55 -0.05 13.32
N VAL A 126 4.33 -0.53 13.07
CA VAL A 126 3.95 -1.23 11.84
C VAL A 126 2.99 -0.37 11.05
N TYR A 127 3.32 -0.08 9.80
CA TYR A 127 2.48 0.65 8.87
C TYR A 127 1.94 -0.28 7.79
N VAL A 128 0.68 -0.10 7.42
CA VAL A 128 0.04 -0.79 6.30
C VAL A 128 -0.57 0.25 5.38
N PHE A 129 -0.14 0.24 4.13
CA PHE A 129 -0.75 1.00 3.05
C PHE A 129 -1.50 0.02 2.14
N LEU A 130 -2.75 0.33 1.81
CA LEU A 130 -3.56 -0.38 0.84
C LEU A 130 -3.99 0.57 -0.27
N ASP A 131 -3.91 0.11 -1.50
CA ASP A 131 -4.55 0.71 -2.66
C ASP A 131 -5.44 -0.34 -3.34
N ILE A 132 -6.74 -0.07 -3.36
CA ILE A 132 -7.79 -1.01 -3.74
C ILE A 132 -8.50 -0.44 -4.95
N MET A 133 -8.23 -1.02 -6.11
CA MET A 133 -8.70 -0.53 -7.41
C MET A 133 -9.85 -1.39 -7.92
N HIS A 134 -10.67 -0.82 -8.81
CA HIS A 134 -11.66 -1.55 -9.56
C HIS A 134 -11.24 -1.65 -11.03
N ASP A 135 -11.21 -2.88 -11.56
CA ASP A 135 -10.92 -3.13 -12.97
C ASP A 135 -12.15 -3.77 -13.63
N ASP A 136 -12.99 -2.92 -14.23
CA ASP A 136 -14.19 -3.36 -14.97
C ASP A 136 -13.83 -4.17 -16.22
N VAL A 137 -12.69 -3.89 -16.85
CA VAL A 137 -12.29 -4.49 -18.13
C VAL A 137 -11.91 -5.95 -17.91
N ASN A 138 -11.11 -6.23 -16.88
CA ASN A 138 -10.64 -7.57 -16.56
C ASN A 138 -11.53 -8.29 -15.52
N GLN A 139 -12.57 -7.62 -15.01
CA GLN A 139 -13.47 -8.13 -13.97
C GLN A 139 -12.73 -8.63 -12.72
N ILE A 140 -11.77 -7.82 -12.27
CA ILE A 140 -10.98 -8.08 -11.07
C ILE A 140 -11.01 -6.86 -10.13
N THR A 141 -10.71 -7.11 -8.86
CA THR A 141 -10.38 -6.04 -7.90
C THR A 141 -8.90 -6.18 -7.49
N PRO A 142 -7.99 -5.40 -8.10
CA PRO A 142 -6.61 -5.38 -7.68
C PRO A 142 -6.46 -4.74 -6.30
N VAL A 143 -5.63 -5.34 -5.46
CA VAL A 143 -5.24 -4.77 -4.16
C VAL A 143 -3.73 -4.76 -4.08
N PHE A 144 -3.15 -3.57 -3.95
CA PHE A 144 -1.78 -3.43 -3.53
C PHE A 144 -1.72 -3.25 -2.02
N GLN A 145 -0.88 -4.05 -1.35
CA GLN A 145 -0.61 -3.96 0.08
C GLN A 145 0.88 -3.76 0.31
N GLN A 146 1.26 -2.65 0.94
CA GLN A 146 2.61 -2.42 1.46
C GLN A 146 2.59 -2.45 2.98
N VAL A 147 3.47 -3.24 3.57
CA VAL A 147 3.69 -3.31 5.02
C VAL A 147 5.11 -2.89 5.32
N VAL A 148 5.27 -1.93 6.24
CA VAL A 148 6.58 -1.50 6.74
C VAL A 148 6.63 -1.76 8.24
N GLU A 149 7.55 -2.63 8.66
CA GLU A 149 7.89 -2.82 10.07
C GLU A 149 9.13 -1.97 10.36
N VAL A 150 8.95 -0.87 11.11
CA VAL A 150 10.05 0.05 11.43
C VAL A 150 11.00 -0.64 12.41
N LEU A 151 12.22 -0.90 11.95
CA LEU A 151 13.24 -1.65 12.70
C LEU A 151 14.59 -0.95 12.50
N PRO A 152 15.55 -1.08 13.44
CA PRO A 152 16.90 -0.54 13.26
C PRO A 152 17.72 -1.34 12.23
N MET A 153 18.54 -0.66 11.43
CA MET A 153 19.44 -1.31 10.45
C MET A 153 20.63 -1.99 11.15
N THR A 154 20.96 -3.21 10.74
CA THR A 154 22.23 -3.84 11.08
C THR A 154 23.39 -3.11 10.37
N ARG A 155 24.33 -2.55 11.12
CA ARG A 155 25.51 -1.82 10.61
C ARG A 155 26.81 -2.63 10.77
N GLY A 156 27.90 -2.15 10.15
CA GLY A 156 29.24 -2.73 10.33
C GLY A 156 29.55 -3.95 9.45
N GLN A 157 28.75 -4.21 8.43
CA GLN A 157 28.98 -5.30 7.47
C GLN A 157 30.08 -4.97 6.44
N VAL A 158 30.47 -3.70 6.34
CA VAL A 158 31.55 -3.20 5.48
C VAL A 158 32.59 -2.55 6.37
N LYS A 159 33.87 -2.88 6.17
CA LYS A 159 35.00 -2.26 6.87
C LYS A 159 35.67 -1.26 5.92
N ALA A 160 35.97 -0.06 6.42
CA ALA A 160 36.88 0.84 5.73
C ALA A 160 38.31 0.24 5.76
N PRO A 161 39.10 0.42 4.69
CA PRO A 161 40.51 0.05 4.70
C PRO A 161 41.32 0.86 5.72
#